data_AF-A0A3P1VX13-F1
#
_entry.id   AF-A0A3P1VX13-F1
#
_cell.length_a   1.000
_cell.length_b   1.000
_cell.length_c   1.000
_cell.angle_alpha   90.00
_cell.angle_beta   90.00
_cell.angle_gamma   90.00
#
_symmetry.space_group_name_H-M   'P 1'
#
loop_
_entity.id
_entity.type
_entity.pdbx_description
1 polymer ?
#
loop_
_entity_poly.entity_id
_entity_poly.type
_entity_poly.pdbx_seq_one_letter_code
_entity_poly.pdbx_strand_id
1 'polypeptide(L)'
;MIKKIITIIIGIILLNSCEVIGLARYGLEKTANEMREEQEIMEWKKRDGGGAIGVEKYKGEVEETIKNISKRPVNKRIQFGETTLLIPENTIINSKHGNIVDMKTGYGIPISFSKETGCISKKVSNGNYSIVFSSKRELINKIAQKIIKVNGFKNTCN
;
A
#
# COMPACT_ATOMS: atom_id res chain seq x y z
N MET A 1 -9.80 24.98 -58.11
CA MET A 1 -9.87 25.70 -56.82
C MET A 1 -10.44 24.85 -55.68
N ILE A 2 -11.45 24.00 -55.92
CA ILE A 2 -12.04 23.09 -54.91
C ILE A 2 -11.01 22.15 -54.25
N LYS A 3 -10.07 21.58 -55.03
CA LYS A 3 -9.02 20.69 -54.49
C LYS A 3 -8.14 21.37 -53.43
N LYS A 4 -7.84 22.68 -53.55
CA LYS A 4 -7.04 23.41 -52.54
C LYS A 4 -7.86 23.74 -51.28
N ILE A 5 -9.16 23.99 -51.41
CA ILE A 5 -10.07 24.28 -50.29
C ILE A 5 -10.30 23.02 -49.44
N ILE A 6 -10.48 21.85 -50.08
CA ILE A 6 -10.66 20.57 -49.37
C ILE A 6 -9.39 20.20 -48.57
N THR A 7 -8.19 20.42 -49.12
CA THR A 7 -6.93 20.14 -48.39
C THR A 7 -6.75 21.05 -47.17
N ILE A 8 -7.17 22.31 -47.25
CA ILE A 8 -7.10 23.25 -46.12
C ILE A 8 -8.12 22.89 -45.02
N ILE A 9 -9.34 22.48 -45.38
CA ILE A 9 -10.37 22.05 -44.41
C ILE A 9 -9.94 20.78 -43.66
N ILE A 10 -9.32 19.82 -44.36
CA ILE A 10 -8.78 18.59 -43.73
C ILE A 10 -7.58 18.91 -42.82
N GLY A 11 -6.72 19.87 -43.21
CA GLY A 11 -5.59 20.32 -42.39
C GLY A 11 -6.01 21.00 -41.07
N ILE A 12 -7.11 21.76 -41.08
CA ILE A 12 -7.64 22.44 -39.88
C ILE A 12 -8.28 21.44 -38.90
N ILE A 13 -8.93 20.37 -39.39
CA ILE A 13 -9.50 19.32 -38.55
C ILE A 13 -8.41 18.56 -37.77
N LEU A 14 -7.22 18.37 -38.37
CA LEU A 14 -6.07 17.72 -37.73
C LEU A 14 -5.29 18.64 -36.77
N LEU A 15 -5.39 19.96 -36.91
CA LEU A 15 -4.71 20.92 -36.03
C LEU A 15 -5.55 21.28 -34.79
N ASN A 16 -6.88 21.18 -34.87
CA ASN A 16 -7.79 21.34 -33.71
C ASN A 16 -8.00 20.05 -32.90
N SER A 17 -7.37 18.92 -33.28
CA SER A 17 -7.54 17.65 -32.57
C SER A 17 -6.75 17.54 -31.26
N CYS A 18 -6.08 18.60 -30.80
CA CYS A 18 -5.37 18.57 -29.51
C CYS A 18 -6.36 18.39 -28.33
N GLU A 19 -7.56 18.95 -28.41
CA GLU A 19 -8.60 18.76 -27.38
C GLU A 19 -9.21 17.35 -27.45
N VAL A 20 -9.52 16.83 -28.63
CA VAL A 20 -10.12 15.48 -28.79
C VAL A 20 -9.11 14.38 -28.44
N ILE A 21 -7.84 14.53 -28.83
CA ILE A 21 -6.76 13.61 -28.44
C ILE A 21 -6.49 13.73 -26.93
N GLY A 22 -6.54 14.94 -26.36
CA GLY A 22 -6.40 15.17 -24.92
C GLY A 22 -7.51 14.49 -24.11
N LEU A 23 -8.77 14.65 -24.51
CA LEU A 23 -9.93 14.00 -23.88
C LEU A 23 -9.89 12.48 -24.03
N ALA A 24 -9.49 11.96 -25.20
CA ALA A 24 -9.34 10.52 -25.41
C ALA A 24 -8.19 9.93 -24.57
N ARG A 25 -7.04 10.62 -24.50
CA ARG A 25 -5.91 10.22 -23.63
C ARG A 25 -6.29 10.26 -22.16
N TYR A 26 -6.95 11.33 -21.72
CA TYR A 26 -7.44 11.47 -20.35
C TYR A 26 -8.45 10.36 -19.98
N GLY A 27 -9.37 10.03 -20.88
CA GLY A 27 -10.31 8.92 -20.68
C GLY A 27 -9.61 7.57 -20.54
N LEU A 28 -8.62 7.29 -21.41
CA LEU A 28 -7.83 6.04 -21.35
C LEU A 28 -6.96 5.98 -20.09
N GLU A 29 -6.30 7.06 -19.71
CA GLU A 29 -5.49 7.15 -18.49
C GLU A 29 -6.34 6.99 -17.23
N LYS A 30 -7.54 7.58 -17.21
CA LYS A 30 -8.49 7.43 -16.11
C LYS A 30 -8.95 5.96 -15.97
N THR A 31 -9.38 5.33 -17.05
CA THR A 31 -9.78 3.92 -17.04
C THR A 31 -8.61 3.00 -16.69
N ALA A 32 -7.38 3.29 -17.16
CA ALA A 32 -6.19 2.53 -16.78
C ALA A 32 -5.84 2.67 -15.29
N ASN A 33 -5.99 3.87 -14.71
CA ASN A 33 -5.78 4.10 -13.29
C ASN A 33 -6.83 3.39 -12.43
N GLU A 34 -8.10 3.44 -12.81
CA GLU A 34 -9.18 2.71 -12.13
C GLU A 34 -8.90 1.19 -12.13
N MET A 35 -8.52 0.62 -13.28
CA MET A 35 -8.13 -0.79 -13.37
C MET A 35 -6.92 -1.12 -12.48
N ARG A 36 -5.92 -0.24 -12.41
CA ARG A 36 -4.74 -0.42 -11.55
C ARG A 36 -5.11 -0.40 -10.07
N GLU A 37 -5.97 0.53 -9.65
CA GLU A 37 -6.46 0.61 -8.27
C GLU A 37 -7.26 -0.63 -7.87
N GLU A 38 -8.14 -1.12 -8.75
CA GLU A 38 -8.86 -2.37 -8.53
C GLU A 38 -7.91 -3.56 -8.37
N GLN A 39 -6.88 -3.65 -9.23
CA GLN A 39 -5.84 -4.66 -9.10
C GLN A 39 -5.09 -4.55 -7.78
N GLU A 40 -4.70 -3.36 -7.35
CA GLU A 40 -4.03 -3.14 -6.06
C GLU A 40 -4.92 -3.55 -4.89
N ILE A 41 -6.22 -3.25 -4.94
CA ILE A 41 -7.19 -3.68 -3.92
C ILE A 41 -7.33 -5.21 -3.91
N MET A 42 -7.39 -5.85 -5.08
CA MET A 42 -7.44 -7.32 -5.19
C MET A 42 -6.18 -7.97 -4.62
N GLU A 43 -5.01 -7.44 -4.95
CA GLU A 43 -3.72 -7.90 -4.41
C GLU A 43 -3.65 -7.69 -2.90
N TRP A 44 -4.09 -6.54 -2.39
CA TRP A 44 -4.16 -6.26 -0.97
C TRP A 44 -5.11 -7.21 -0.21
N LYS A 45 -6.16 -7.71 -0.88
CA LYS A 45 -7.12 -8.69 -0.36
C LYS A 45 -6.67 -10.16 -0.51
N LYS A 46 -5.50 -10.43 -1.13
CA LYS A 46 -4.93 -11.78 -1.12
C LYS A 46 -4.61 -12.23 0.30
N ARG A 47 -4.41 -13.55 0.45
CA ARG A 47 -4.19 -14.21 1.74
C ARG A 47 -3.06 -13.56 2.55
N ASP A 48 -1.97 -13.21 1.89
CA ASP A 48 -0.77 -12.60 2.45
C ASP A 48 -0.79 -11.06 2.46
N GLY A 49 -1.85 -10.44 1.93
CA GLY A 49 -2.07 -9.00 1.96
C GLY A 49 -2.71 -8.53 3.27
N GLY A 50 -2.48 -7.29 3.68
CA GLY A 50 -3.06 -6.77 4.92
C GLY A 50 -4.59 -6.55 4.85
N GLY A 51 -5.16 -6.58 3.65
CA GLY A 51 -6.60 -6.53 3.40
C GLY A 51 -7.30 -7.89 3.54
N ALA A 52 -6.56 -8.98 3.79
CA ALA A 52 -7.13 -10.32 3.98
C ALA A 52 -8.24 -10.37 5.03
N ILE A 53 -8.13 -9.55 6.09
CA ILE A 53 -9.15 -9.44 7.15
C ILE A 53 -10.53 -8.97 6.64
N GLY A 54 -10.56 -8.27 5.50
CA GLY A 54 -11.80 -7.81 4.87
C GLY A 54 -12.42 -8.83 3.91
N VAL A 55 -11.81 -10.00 3.74
CA VAL A 55 -12.30 -11.07 2.89
C VAL A 55 -12.98 -12.13 3.75
N GLU A 56 -14.27 -12.37 3.51
CA GLU A 56 -15.11 -13.22 4.37
C GLU A 56 -14.50 -14.61 4.62
N LYS A 57 -14.00 -15.27 3.57
CA LYS A 57 -13.35 -16.59 3.69
C LYS A 57 -12.07 -16.62 4.54
N TYR A 58 -11.42 -15.48 4.78
CA TYR A 58 -10.17 -15.40 5.54
C TYR A 58 -10.34 -14.74 6.90
N LYS A 59 -11.41 -13.94 7.07
CA LYS A 59 -11.60 -13.03 8.20
C LYS A 59 -11.36 -13.69 9.56
N GLY A 60 -12.01 -14.83 9.83
CA GLY A 60 -11.87 -15.53 11.11
C GLY A 60 -10.44 -16.00 11.39
N GLU A 61 -9.79 -16.62 10.40
CA GLU A 61 -8.41 -17.09 10.54
C GLU A 61 -7.39 -15.94 10.66
N VAL A 62 -7.65 -14.82 9.98
CA VAL A 62 -6.84 -13.60 10.10
C VAL A 62 -7.00 -12.98 11.48
N GLU A 63 -8.22 -12.93 12.03
CA GLU A 63 -8.48 -12.45 13.40
C GLU A 63 -7.79 -13.32 14.45
N GLU A 64 -7.82 -14.64 14.29
CA GLU A 64 -7.06 -15.57 15.15
C GLU A 64 -5.55 -15.36 15.01
N THR A 65 -5.06 -15.18 13.78
CA THR A 65 -3.65 -14.88 13.50
C THR A 65 -3.21 -13.59 14.20
N ILE A 66 -4.00 -12.52 14.13
CA ILE A 66 -3.76 -11.25 14.83
C ILE A 66 -3.71 -11.48 16.35
N LYS A 67 -4.66 -12.23 16.92
CA LYS A 67 -4.67 -12.58 18.34
C LYS A 67 -3.41 -13.32 18.76
N ASN A 68 -2.94 -14.26 17.95
CA ASN A 68 -1.70 -15.00 18.20
C ASN A 68 -0.47 -14.10 18.10
N ILE A 69 -0.37 -13.26 17.07
CA ILE A 69 0.73 -12.28 16.92
C ILE A 69 0.77 -11.29 18.09
N SER A 70 -0.39 -10.84 18.59
CA SER A 70 -0.47 -9.86 19.69
C SER A 70 0.23 -10.28 20.99
N LYS A 71 0.40 -11.59 21.17
CA LYS A 71 1.04 -12.22 22.34
C LYS A 71 2.55 -12.40 22.16
N ARG A 72 3.07 -12.27 20.93
CA ARG A 72 4.48 -12.53 20.62
C ARG A 72 5.39 -11.37 21.06
N PRO A 73 6.66 -11.66 21.39
CA PRO A 73 7.66 -10.63 21.54
C PRO A 73 7.95 -9.95 20.19
N VAL A 74 8.37 -8.68 20.24
CA VAL A 74 8.72 -7.86 19.07
C VAL A 74 10.23 -7.64 19.05
N ASN A 75 10.94 -8.70 18.68
CA ASN A 75 12.40 -8.78 18.73
C ASN A 75 13.01 -9.43 17.47
N LYS A 76 12.19 -9.86 16.50
CA LYS A 76 12.69 -10.38 15.22
C LYS A 76 13.26 -9.23 14.40
N ARG A 77 14.55 -9.30 14.09
CA ARG A 77 15.24 -8.34 13.23
C ARG A 77 14.97 -8.66 11.76
N ILE A 78 14.59 -7.65 10.99
CA ILE A 78 14.42 -7.74 9.54
C ILE A 78 15.02 -6.51 8.86
N GLN A 79 15.72 -6.71 7.75
CA GLN A 79 16.20 -5.61 6.93
C GLN A 79 15.04 -5.04 6.10
N PHE A 80 14.84 -3.72 6.15
CA PHE A 80 13.83 -3.03 5.35
C PHE A 80 14.45 -1.76 4.77
N GLY A 81 14.79 -1.80 3.48
CA GLY A 81 15.63 -0.77 2.86
C GLY A 81 17.01 -0.74 3.53
N GLU A 82 17.35 0.40 4.11
CA GLU A 82 18.64 0.65 4.76
C GLU A 82 18.56 0.67 6.28
N THR A 83 17.39 0.37 6.84
CA THR A 83 17.19 0.23 8.29
C THR A 83 16.88 -1.23 8.65
N THR A 84 17.23 -1.60 9.87
CA THR A 84 16.71 -2.82 10.51
C THR A 84 15.47 -2.48 11.32
N LEU A 85 14.40 -3.26 11.15
CA LEU A 85 13.16 -3.18 11.93
C LEU A 85 13.05 -4.38 12.87
N LEU A 86 12.43 -4.15 14.03
CA LEU A 86 12.00 -5.19 14.96
C LEU A 86 10.51 -5.44 14.77
N ILE A 87 10.16 -6.67 14.39
CA ILE A 87 8.78 -7.11 14.15
C ILE A 87 8.44 -8.29 15.09
N PRO A 88 7.16 -8.67 15.21
CA PRO A 88 6.79 -9.84 16.01
C PRO A 88 7.49 -11.11 15.54
N GLU A 89 7.84 -11.99 16.48
CA GLU A 89 8.45 -13.29 16.13
C GLU A 89 7.58 -14.12 15.18
N ASN A 90 8.23 -14.96 14.37
CA ASN A 90 7.58 -15.80 13.36
C ASN A 90 6.72 -15.02 12.35
N THR A 91 7.12 -13.79 12.01
CA THR A 91 6.49 -12.99 10.95
C THR A 91 7.51 -12.51 9.92
N ILE A 92 7.06 -12.14 8.72
CA ILE A 92 7.87 -11.49 7.67
C ILE A 92 7.20 -10.20 7.21
N ILE A 93 7.92 -9.38 6.44
CA ILE A 93 7.33 -8.25 5.72
C ILE A 93 7.06 -8.67 4.28
N ASN A 94 5.82 -8.47 3.81
CA ASN A 94 5.45 -8.65 2.42
C ASN A 94 6.24 -7.66 1.56
N SER A 95 7.01 -8.15 0.59
CA SER A 95 7.88 -7.30 -0.23
C SER A 95 7.11 -6.36 -1.17
N LYS A 96 5.87 -6.72 -1.53
CA LYS A 96 5.02 -5.94 -2.44
C LYS A 96 4.24 -4.86 -1.70
N HIS A 97 3.67 -5.19 -0.54
CA HIS A 97 2.73 -4.30 0.16
C HIS A 97 3.24 -3.79 1.52
N GLY A 98 4.42 -4.23 1.96
CA GLY A 98 5.03 -3.82 3.23
C GLY A 98 4.30 -4.33 4.48
N ASN A 99 3.20 -5.08 4.35
CA ASN A 99 2.44 -5.58 5.49
C ASN A 99 3.14 -6.75 6.18
N ILE A 100 2.85 -6.92 7.46
CA ILE A 100 3.31 -8.09 8.22
C ILE A 100 2.53 -9.32 7.78
N VAL A 101 3.22 -10.45 7.62
CA VAL A 101 2.65 -11.76 7.28
C VAL A 101 3.10 -12.78 8.31
N ASP A 102 2.16 -13.58 8.82
CA ASP A 102 2.47 -14.69 9.69
C ASP A 102 3.14 -15.83 8.93
N MET A 103 4.29 -16.31 9.39
CA MET A 103 5.02 -17.38 8.68
C MET A 103 4.33 -18.74 8.78
N LYS A 104 3.54 -18.98 9.83
CA LYS A 104 2.88 -20.28 10.04
C LYS A 104 1.60 -20.37 9.21
N THR A 105 0.75 -19.34 9.27
CA THR A 105 -0.54 -19.35 8.58
C THR A 105 -0.46 -18.78 7.17
N GLY A 106 0.55 -17.95 6.85
CA GLY A 106 0.62 -17.22 5.59
C GLY A 106 -0.36 -16.06 5.49
N TYR A 107 -1.05 -15.70 6.58
CA TYR A 107 -2.00 -14.60 6.59
C TYR A 107 -1.32 -13.25 6.81
N GLY A 108 -1.65 -12.28 5.96
CA GLY A 108 -1.29 -10.87 6.12
C GLY A 108 -2.15 -10.18 7.18
N ILE A 109 -1.55 -9.28 7.96
CA ILE A 109 -2.26 -8.43 8.92
C ILE A 109 -2.17 -6.95 8.49
N PRO A 110 -3.17 -6.11 8.83
CA PRO A 110 -3.23 -4.70 8.40
C PRO A 110 -2.29 -3.79 9.20
N ILE A 111 -0.99 -4.11 9.18
CA ILE A 111 0.12 -3.29 9.70
C ILE A 111 1.21 -3.31 8.63
N SER A 112 1.47 -2.16 8.01
CA SER A 112 2.43 -2.02 6.92
C SER A 112 3.54 -1.04 7.22
N PHE A 113 4.74 -1.33 6.69
CA PHE A 113 5.84 -0.39 6.64
C PHE A 113 5.96 0.21 5.25
N SER A 114 6.30 1.50 5.17
CA SER A 114 6.57 2.20 3.93
C SER A 114 7.85 3.03 4.02
N LYS A 115 8.47 3.29 2.86
CA LYS A 115 9.56 4.27 2.71
C LYS A 115 9.03 5.69 2.45
N GLU A 116 7.72 5.83 2.32
CA GLU A 116 7.06 7.13 2.19
C GLU A 116 6.80 7.74 3.56
N THR A 117 6.68 9.07 3.59
CA THR A 117 6.35 9.80 4.82
C THR A 117 4.89 9.54 5.20
N GLY A 118 4.68 9.12 6.44
CA GLY A 118 3.35 8.97 7.05
C GLY A 118 3.32 9.60 8.44
N CYS A 119 2.15 9.60 9.09
CA CYS A 119 2.02 10.24 10.40
C CYS A 119 2.88 9.59 11.47
N ILE A 120 2.99 8.27 11.49
CA ILE A 120 3.90 7.59 12.41
C ILE A 120 5.18 7.26 11.65
N SER A 121 6.22 8.06 11.86
CA SER A 121 7.44 8.01 11.06
C SER A 121 8.72 7.97 11.90
N LYS A 122 9.79 7.51 11.25
CA LYS A 122 11.15 7.49 11.76
C LYS A 122 12.08 7.95 10.65
N LYS A 123 12.84 9.01 10.93
CA LYS A 123 13.96 9.42 10.09
C LYS A 123 15.18 8.60 10.46
N VAL A 124 15.82 8.02 9.45
CA VAL A 124 17.17 7.46 9.55
C VAL A 124 18.08 8.24 8.59
N SER A 125 19.39 8.06 8.67
CA SER A 125 20.37 8.87 7.93
C SER A 125 20.05 8.99 6.43
N ASN A 126 19.54 7.91 5.83
CA ASN A 126 19.37 7.79 4.39
C ASN A 126 17.90 7.68 3.95
N GLY A 127 16.94 8.05 4.79
CA GLY A 127 15.53 8.05 4.38
C GLY A 127 14.53 8.19 5.52
N ASN A 128 13.26 8.30 5.15
CA ASN A 128 12.14 8.27 6.07
C ASN A 128 11.42 6.93 5.95
N TYR A 129 10.99 6.40 7.09
CA TYR A 129 10.22 5.18 7.15
C TYR A 129 8.95 5.47 7.94
N SER A 130 7.84 4.87 7.54
CA SER A 130 6.56 5.02 8.23
C SER A 130 5.91 3.68 8.50
N ILE A 131 4.98 3.68 9.45
CA ILE A 131 4.12 2.56 9.77
C ILE A 131 2.65 2.98 9.63
N VAL A 132 1.88 2.17 8.92
CA VAL A 132 0.46 2.40 8.61
C VAL A 132 -0.39 1.27 9.21
N PHE A 133 -1.39 1.63 10.00
CA PHE A 133 -2.33 0.69 10.64
C PHE A 133 -3.60 1.43 11.07
N SER A 134 -4.67 0.68 11.33
CA SER A 134 -5.91 1.25 11.88
C SER A 134 -5.93 1.13 13.39
N SER A 135 -6.00 2.28 14.09
CA SER A 135 -6.12 2.33 15.55
C SER A 135 -7.50 1.87 16.06
N LYS A 136 -8.50 1.75 15.16
CA LYS A 136 -9.87 1.32 15.50
C LYS A 136 -9.97 -0.14 15.95
N ARG A 137 -8.99 -0.98 15.58
CA ARG A 137 -8.94 -2.39 15.97
C ARG A 137 -7.95 -2.55 17.12
N GLU A 138 -8.45 -2.88 18.31
CA GLU A 138 -7.68 -2.91 19.56
C GLU A 138 -6.39 -3.75 19.44
N LEU A 139 -6.49 -4.99 18.95
CA LEU A 139 -5.33 -5.87 18.82
C LEU A 139 -4.30 -5.37 17.80
N ILE A 140 -4.76 -4.78 16.69
CA ILE A 140 -3.88 -4.18 15.68
C ILE A 140 -3.16 -2.98 16.27
N ASN A 141 -3.88 -2.09 16.95
CA ASN A 141 -3.29 -0.96 17.66
C ASN A 141 -2.25 -1.44 18.69
N LYS A 142 -2.59 -2.45 19.50
CA LYS A 142 -1.67 -3.02 20.50
C LYS A 142 -0.37 -3.55 19.88
N ILE A 143 -0.45 -4.27 18.76
CA ILE A 143 0.74 -4.76 18.04
C ILE A 143 1.54 -3.58 17.49
N ALA A 144 0.88 -2.64 16.80
CA ALA A 144 1.53 -1.48 16.22
C ALA A 144 2.24 -0.62 17.27
N GLN A 145 1.62 -0.36 18.42
CA GLN A 145 2.24 0.42 19.51
C GLN A 145 3.49 -0.26 20.07
N LYS A 146 3.51 -1.60 20.18
CA LYS A 146 4.73 -2.34 20.57
C LYS A 146 5.84 -2.14 19.55
N ILE A 147 5.52 -2.25 18.26
CA ILE A 147 6.46 -2.05 17.15
C ILE A 147 6.99 -0.61 17.14
N ILE A 148 6.11 0.38 17.25
CA ILE A 148 6.44 1.82 17.30
C ILE A 148 7.44 2.08 18.41
N LYS A 149 7.13 1.62 19.63
CA LYS A 149 7.95 1.84 20.81
C LYS A 149 9.35 1.24 20.66
N VAL A 150 9.45 -0.03 20.26
CA VAL A 150 10.74 -0.72 20.18
C VAL A 150 11.61 -0.21 19.03
N ASN A 151 11.00 0.26 17.94
CA ASN A 151 11.73 0.80 16.79
C ASN A 151 12.01 2.31 16.88
N GLY A 152 11.37 3.03 17.81
CA GLY A 152 11.53 4.47 17.98
C GLY A 152 10.81 5.32 16.92
N PHE A 153 9.69 4.83 16.38
CA PHE A 153 8.82 5.68 15.55
C PHE A 153 8.13 6.75 16.41
N LYS A 154 7.81 7.90 15.80
CA LYS A 154 7.14 9.02 16.47
C LYS A 154 5.94 9.48 15.64
N ASN A 155 4.92 10.04 16.31
CA ASN A 155 3.86 10.75 15.60
C ASN A 155 4.40 12.13 15.15
N THR A 156 4.30 12.40 13.86
CA THR A 156 4.73 13.64 13.20
C THR A 156 3.57 14.38 12.53
N CYS A 157 2.35 13.85 12.59
CA CYS A 157 1.14 14.59 12.23
C CYS A 157 0.59 15.29 13.49
N ASN A 158 0.36 16.59 13.37
CA ASN A 158 -0.28 17.43 14.39
C ASN A 158 -1.77 17.52 14.13
#